data_AF-T2J7Y2-F1
#
_entry.id   AF-T2J7Y2-F1
#
_cell.length_a   1.000
_cell.length_b   1.000
_cell.length_c   1.000
_cell.angle_alpha   90.00
_cell.angle_beta   90.00
_cell.angle_gamma   90.00
#
_symmetry.space_group_name_H-M   'P 1'
#
loop_
_entity.id
_entity.type
_entity.pdbx_description
1 polymer ?
#
loop_
_entity_poly.entity_id
_entity_poly.type
_entity_poly.pdbx_seq_one_letter_code
_entity_poly.pdbx_strand_id
1 'polypeptide(L)'
;MSKDEFLLFAKIKFCLEHDREEYEGIKESISLFKSAMKAQKSYVIISGLESAGQGIKQKEFYDYAERTLENFDDSETFKEQINKKIIEILPQVKTEEGKEKLRTYATEILNLSEDIFSVQLFCVFKKQELKDFLV
;
A
#
# COMPACT_ATOMS: atom_id res chain seq x y z
N MET A 1 19.97 -31.77 -13.88
CA MET A 1 18.56 -31.83 -14.28
C MET A 1 18.44 -32.80 -15.43
N SER A 2 17.57 -33.80 -15.30
CA SER A 2 17.23 -34.69 -16.41
C SER A 2 16.33 -33.97 -17.42
N LYS A 3 16.24 -34.50 -18.64
CA LYS A 3 15.36 -33.97 -19.69
C LYS A 3 13.89 -33.96 -19.25
N ASP A 4 13.47 -34.96 -18.49
CA ASP A 4 12.09 -35.12 -18.02
C ASP A 4 11.76 -34.11 -16.92
N GLU A 5 12.69 -33.82 -16.02
CA GLU A 5 12.54 -32.76 -15.01
C GLU A 5 12.41 -31.38 -15.67
N PHE A 6 13.18 -31.12 -16.73
CA PHE A 6 13.08 -29.86 -17.47
C PHE A 6 11.74 -29.71 -18.19
N LEU A 7 11.25 -30.78 -18.83
CA LEU A 7 9.95 -30.76 -19.52
C LEU A 7 8.78 -30.57 -18.54
N LEU A 8 8.84 -31.21 -17.37
CA LEU A 8 7.85 -31.01 -16.31
C LEU A 8 7.84 -29.55 -15.84
N PHE A 9 9.02 -28.98 -15.54
CA PHE A 9 9.13 -27.58 -15.15
C PHE A 9 8.59 -26.62 -16.22
N ALA A 10 8.93 -26.85 -17.49
CA ALA A 10 8.44 -26.05 -18.61
C ALA A 10 6.91 -26.13 -18.72
N LYS A 11 6.32 -27.32 -18.53
CA LYS A 11 4.86 -27.51 -18.53
C LYS A 11 4.19 -26.75 -17.39
N ILE A 12 4.71 -26.88 -16.17
CA ILE A 12 4.17 -26.18 -14.99
C ILE A 12 4.21 -24.67 -15.21
N LYS A 13 5.35 -24.14 -15.67
CA LYS A 13 5.50 -22.71 -15.95
C LYS A 13 4.52 -22.24 -17.03
N PHE A 14 4.36 -23.01 -18.10
CA PHE A 14 3.42 -22.71 -19.16
C PHE A 14 1.97 -22.68 -18.65
N CYS A 15 1.53 -23.69 -17.89
CA CYS A 15 0.17 -23.74 -17.34
C CYS A 15 -0.11 -22.61 -16.35
N LEU A 16 0.87 -22.24 -15.51
CA LEU A 16 0.78 -21.07 -14.61
C LEU A 16 0.69 -19.73 -15.36
N GLU A 17 1.44 -19.59 -16.46
CA GLU A 17 1.43 -18.34 -17.25
C GLU A 17 0.14 -18.17 -18.07
N HIS A 18 -0.47 -19.29 -18.49
CA HIS A 18 -1.66 -19.30 -19.35
C HIS A 18 -2.96 -19.62 -18.62
N ASP A 19 -2.90 -19.73 -17.29
CA ASP A 19 -4.05 -19.95 -16.41
C ASP A 19 -4.87 -21.20 -16.80
N ARG A 20 -4.22 -22.37 -16.78
CA ARG A 20 -4.83 -23.62 -17.25
C ARG A 20 -4.74 -24.75 -16.23
N GLU A 21 -5.68 -25.69 -16.38
CA GLU A 21 -5.74 -26.95 -15.64
C GLU A 21 -5.75 -26.68 -14.12
N GLU A 22 -4.95 -27.43 -13.36
CA GLU A 22 -4.85 -27.34 -11.90
C GLU A 22 -4.18 -26.05 -11.39
N TYR A 23 -3.70 -25.18 -12.29
CA TYR A 23 -3.03 -23.92 -11.95
C TYR A 23 -3.88 -22.67 -12.22
N GLU A 24 -5.12 -22.86 -12.67
CA GLU A 24 -6.07 -21.77 -12.93
C GLU A 24 -6.33 -20.96 -11.65
N GLY A 25 -6.34 -19.63 -11.76
CA GLY A 25 -6.57 -18.68 -10.68
C GLY A 25 -5.40 -18.52 -9.70
N ILE A 26 -4.34 -19.33 -9.76
CA ILE A 26 -3.22 -19.24 -8.80
C ILE A 26 -2.47 -17.92 -8.95
N LYS A 27 -2.19 -17.49 -10.18
CA LYS A 27 -1.45 -16.26 -10.44
C LYS A 27 -2.22 -15.04 -9.94
N GLU A 28 -3.52 -14.99 -10.20
CA GLU A 28 -4.41 -13.93 -9.72
C GLU A 28 -4.50 -13.96 -8.19
N SER A 29 -4.70 -15.13 -7.58
CA SER A 29 -4.74 -15.29 -6.13
C SER A 29 -3.46 -14.81 -5.45
N ILE A 30 -2.29 -15.12 -6.02
CA ILE A 30 -1.00 -14.61 -5.53
C ILE A 30 -0.92 -13.09 -5.68
N SER A 31 -1.44 -12.53 -6.78
CA SER A 31 -1.47 -11.08 -6.99
C SER A 31 -2.34 -10.39 -5.94
N LEU A 32 -3.58 -10.84 -5.76
CA LEU A 32 -4.51 -10.32 -4.77
C LEU A 32 -3.97 -10.47 -3.34
N PHE A 33 -3.32 -11.59 -3.03
CA PHE A 33 -2.67 -11.78 -1.74
C PHE A 33 -1.53 -10.79 -1.51
N LYS A 34 -0.70 -10.51 -2.52
CA LYS A 34 0.33 -9.47 -2.45
C LYS A 34 -0.27 -8.09 -2.21
N SER A 35 -1.35 -7.76 -2.90
CA SER A 35 -2.11 -6.52 -2.69
C SER A 35 -2.63 -6.42 -1.25
N ALA A 36 -3.21 -7.50 -0.72
CA ALA A 36 -3.72 -7.55 0.65
C ALA A 36 -2.61 -7.39 1.70
N MET A 37 -1.47 -8.07 1.52
CA MET A 37 -0.31 -7.91 2.40
C MET A 37 0.23 -6.48 2.38
N LYS A 38 0.27 -5.84 1.19
CA LYS A 38 0.69 -4.45 1.03
C LYS A 38 -0.26 -3.51 1.79
N ALA A 39 -1.57 -3.66 1.58
CA ALA A 39 -2.60 -2.92 2.30
C ALA A 39 -2.47 -3.07 3.82
N GLN A 40 -2.31 -4.31 4.30
CA GLN A 40 -2.19 -4.61 5.72
C GLN A 40 -0.95 -3.97 6.33
N LYS A 41 0.22 -4.15 5.70
CA LYS A 41 1.48 -3.57 6.19
C LYS A 41 1.36 -2.05 6.33
N SER A 42 0.92 -1.36 5.29
CA SER A 42 0.82 0.09 5.33
C SER A 42 -0.27 0.54 6.31
N TYR A 43 -1.38 -0.19 6.46
CA TYR A 43 -2.40 0.08 7.48
C TYR A 43 -1.85 0.07 8.90
N VAL A 44 -1.05 -0.93 9.27
CA VAL A 44 -0.44 -1.01 10.61
C VAL A 44 0.49 0.18 10.87
N ILE A 45 1.36 0.50 9.91
CA ILE A 45 2.31 1.60 10.03
C ILE A 45 1.58 2.94 10.14
N ILE A 46 0.65 3.20 9.21
CA ILE A 46 -0.12 4.45 9.15
C ILE A 46 -0.97 4.63 10.41
N SER A 47 -1.70 3.60 10.83
CA SER A 47 -2.54 3.67 12.04
C SER A 47 -1.70 3.93 13.31
N GLY A 48 -0.50 3.34 13.38
CA GLY A 48 0.45 3.62 14.46
C GLY A 48 0.92 5.08 14.46
N LEU A 49 1.19 5.65 13.29
CA LEU A 49 1.58 7.06 13.15
C LEU A 49 0.43 8.03 13.48
N GLU A 50 -0.80 7.72 13.07
CA GLU A 50 -1.99 8.52 13.33
C GLU A 50 -2.39 8.50 14.82
N SER A 51 -2.19 7.37 15.48
CA SER A 51 -2.46 7.19 16.91
C SER A 51 -1.37 7.80 17.79
N ALA A 52 -0.15 7.95 17.27
CA ALA A 52 0.92 8.63 17.98
C ALA A 52 0.59 10.13 18.13
N GLY A 53 1.07 10.75 19.21
CA GLY A 53 0.93 12.20 19.40
C GLY A 53 1.48 12.95 18.19
N GLN A 54 0.61 13.75 17.54
CA GLN A 54 0.89 14.42 16.28
C GLN A 54 0.82 15.94 16.41
N GLY A 55 1.78 16.64 15.80
CA GLY A 55 1.74 18.08 15.64
C GLY A 55 0.67 18.51 14.64
N ILE A 56 0.22 19.77 14.74
CA ILE A 56 -0.84 20.33 13.89
C ILE A 56 -0.56 20.12 12.39
N LYS A 57 0.70 20.30 11.98
CA LYS A 57 1.11 20.16 10.58
C LYS A 57 1.17 18.72 10.09
N GLN A 58 1.44 17.76 10.98
CA GLN A 58 1.38 16.35 10.64
C GLN A 58 -0.07 15.93 10.43
N LYS A 59 -0.96 16.34 11.35
CA LYS A 59 -2.40 16.11 11.21
C LYS A 59 -2.96 16.70 9.92
N GLU A 60 -2.55 17.93 9.58
CA GLU A 60 -2.94 18.58 8.32
C GLU A 60 -2.59 17.72 7.09
N PHE A 61 -1.40 17.10 7.09
CA PHE A 61 -0.98 16.20 6.01
C PHE A 61 -1.76 14.89 6.00
N TYR A 62 -1.99 14.28 7.16
CA TYR A 62 -2.73 13.01 7.27
C TYR A 62 -4.18 13.18 6.81
N ASP A 63 -4.87 14.22 7.29
CA ASP A 63 -6.24 14.53 6.88
C ASP A 63 -6.33 14.83 5.37
N TYR A 64 -5.30 15.45 4.79
CA TYR A 64 -5.22 15.70 3.34
C TYR A 64 -5.06 14.38 2.57
N ALA A 65 -4.12 13.54 2.98
CA ALA A 65 -3.85 12.27 2.32
C ALA A 65 -5.06 11.32 2.39
N GLU A 66 -5.76 11.28 3.52
CA GLU A 66 -6.99 10.51 3.69
C GLU A 66 -8.09 10.96 2.72
N ARG A 67 -8.37 12.26 2.65
CA ARG A 67 -9.32 12.82 1.67
C ARG A 67 -8.91 12.56 0.23
N THR A 68 -7.60 12.51 -0.03
CA THR A 68 -7.06 12.23 -1.36
C THR A 68 -7.25 10.75 -1.72
N LEU A 69 -7.08 9.85 -0.75
CA LEU A 69 -7.32 8.41 -0.89
C LEU A 69 -8.81 8.08 -1.09
N GLU A 70 -9.71 8.78 -0.40
CA GLU A 70 -11.16 8.60 -0.58
C GLU A 70 -11.63 8.95 -2.00
N ASN A 71 -10.94 9.87 -2.66
CA ASN A 71 -11.20 10.30 -4.03
C ASN A 71 -10.13 9.75 -5.00
N PHE A 72 -9.51 8.62 -4.66
CA PHE A 72 -8.47 8.01 -5.50
C PHE A 72 -9.03 7.61 -6.87
N ASP A 73 -8.41 8.12 -7.93
CA ASP A 73 -8.75 7.81 -9.32
C ASP A 73 -7.59 7.06 -9.98
N ASP A 74 -6.44 7.73 -10.13
CA ASP A 74 -5.23 7.15 -10.69
C ASP A 74 -3.98 7.41 -9.84
N SER A 75 -2.98 6.55 -10.02
CA SER A 75 -1.72 6.57 -9.25
C SER A 75 -0.87 7.81 -9.52
N GLU A 76 -0.83 8.32 -10.76
CA GLU A 76 0.06 9.42 -11.13
C GLU A 76 -0.43 10.74 -10.53
N THR A 77 -1.72 11.04 -10.71
CA THR A 77 -2.36 12.22 -10.11
C THR A 77 -2.25 12.19 -8.60
N PHE A 78 -2.52 11.03 -7.99
CA PHE A 78 -2.39 10.84 -6.55
C PHE A 78 -0.97 11.13 -6.05
N LYS A 79 0.04 10.53 -6.70
CA LYS A 79 1.45 10.75 -6.36
C LYS A 79 1.83 12.21 -6.48
N GLU A 80 1.39 12.90 -7.52
CA GLU A 80 1.66 14.33 -7.70
C GLU A 80 1.07 15.17 -6.56
N GLN A 81 -0.18 14.91 -6.18
CA GLN A 81 -0.88 15.62 -5.11
C GLN A 81 -0.20 15.42 -3.75
N ILE A 82 0.11 14.18 -3.39
CA ILE A 82 0.81 13.86 -2.14
C ILE A 82 2.21 14.48 -2.11
N ASN A 83 2.98 14.37 -3.21
CA ASN A 83 4.33 14.93 -3.30
C ASN A 83 4.33 16.46 -3.18
N LYS A 84 3.35 17.14 -3.81
CA LYS A 84 3.18 18.59 -3.65
C LYS A 84 2.90 18.96 -2.19
N LYS A 85 1.97 18.25 -1.53
CA LYS A 85 1.57 18.58 -0.15
C LYS A 85 2.67 18.28 0.87
N ILE A 86 3.45 17.21 0.71
CA ILE A 86 4.58 16.94 1.62
C ILE A 86 5.66 18.02 1.50
N ILE A 87 5.99 18.48 0.28
CA ILE A 87 6.97 19.56 0.07
C ILE A 87 6.52 20.85 0.76
N GLU A 88 5.22 21.15 0.72
CA GLU A 88 4.63 22.31 1.40
C GLU A 88 4.70 22.21 2.93
N ILE A 89 4.36 21.04 3.50
CA ILE A 89 4.22 20.85 4.94
C ILE A 89 5.55 20.58 5.66
N LEU A 90 6.46 19.82 5.03
CA LEU A 90 7.68 19.33 5.67
C LEU A 90 8.55 20.44 6.31
N PRO A 91 8.73 21.64 5.71
CA PRO A 91 9.49 22.73 6.31
C PRO A 91 8.82 23.32 7.57
N GLN A 92 7.52 23.14 7.74
CA GLN A 92 6.72 23.70 8.84
C GLN A 92 6.74 22.81 10.10
N VAL A 93 7.27 21.59 9.97
CA VAL A 93 7.42 20.66 11.10
C VAL A 93 8.72 20.96 11.85
N LYS A 94 8.61 21.27 13.14
CA LYS A 94 9.71 21.80 13.97
C LYS A 94 10.78 20.76 14.32
N THR A 95 10.36 19.52 14.54
CA THR A 95 11.21 18.43 15.05
C THR A 95 11.62 17.49 13.92
N GLU A 96 12.84 16.98 13.94
CA GLU A 96 13.28 15.94 12.99
C GLU A 96 12.46 14.65 13.13
N GLU A 97 12.11 14.23 14.36
CA GLU A 97 11.22 13.08 14.56
C GLU A 97 9.88 13.24 13.84
N GLY A 98 9.25 14.42 13.97
CA GLY A 98 8.01 14.72 13.28
C GLY A 98 8.14 14.73 11.75
N LYS A 99 9.27 15.22 11.22
CA LYS A 99 9.56 15.18 9.78
C LYS A 99 9.72 13.74 9.30
N GLU A 100 10.39 12.91 10.08
CA GLU A 100 10.59 11.50 9.74
C GLU A 100 9.25 10.75 9.70
N LYS A 101 8.41 10.90 10.74
CA LYS A 101 7.05 10.34 10.75
C LYS A 101 6.23 10.78 9.53
N LEU A 102 6.37 12.02 9.10
CA LEU A 102 5.66 12.54 7.92
C LEU A 102 6.17 11.91 6.61
N ARG A 103 7.49 11.73 6.47
CA ARG A 103 8.10 11.03 5.32
C ARG A 103 7.72 9.56 5.29
N THR A 104 7.73 8.88 6.43
CA THR A 104 7.28 7.48 6.54
C THR A 104 5.83 7.36 6.09
N TYR A 105 4.95 8.22 6.60
CA TYR A 105 3.53 8.23 6.22
C TYR A 105 3.35 8.43 4.72
N ALA A 106 4.01 9.44 4.14
CA ALA A 106 3.94 9.69 2.70
C ALA A 106 4.47 8.51 1.88
N THR A 107 5.56 7.89 2.31
CA THR A 107 6.16 6.74 1.62
C THR A 107 5.19 5.56 1.60
N GLU A 108 4.56 5.25 2.73
CA GLU A 108 3.59 4.14 2.81
C GLU A 108 2.35 4.40 1.96
N ILE A 109 1.83 5.63 1.96
CA ILE A 109 0.69 6.00 1.12
C ILE A 109 1.03 5.98 -0.38
N LEU A 110 2.21 6.48 -0.77
CA LEU A 110 2.65 6.44 -2.16
C LEU A 110 2.88 4.99 -2.62
N ASN A 111 3.42 4.14 -1.74
CA ASN A 111 3.56 2.72 -2.01
C ASN A 111 2.17 2.09 -2.26
N LEU A 112 1.19 2.31 -1.38
CA LEU A 112 -0.18 1.81 -1.58
C LEU A 112 -0.76 2.18 -2.94
N SER A 113 -0.54 3.43 -3.38
CA SER A 113 -1.11 3.96 -4.62
C SER A 113 -0.64 3.28 -5.91
N GLU A 114 0.39 2.42 -5.87
CA GLU A 114 0.87 1.68 -7.03
C GLU A 114 -0.06 0.53 -7.46
N ASP A 115 -0.99 0.14 -6.59
CA ASP A 115 -1.91 -0.97 -6.85
C ASP A 115 -3.32 -0.62 -6.34
N ILE A 116 -4.29 -0.62 -7.24
CA ILE A 116 -5.67 -0.20 -6.96
C ILE A 116 -6.32 -1.10 -5.89
N PHE A 117 -6.03 -2.41 -5.90
CA PHE A 117 -6.58 -3.33 -4.91
C PHE A 117 -6.01 -3.07 -3.51
N SER A 118 -4.72 -2.72 -3.43
CA SER A 118 -4.09 -2.31 -2.17
C SER A 118 -4.76 -1.06 -1.58
N VAL A 119 -5.06 -0.05 -2.42
CA VAL A 119 -5.77 1.17 -1.99
C VAL A 119 -7.18 0.83 -1.49
N GLN A 120 -7.94 0.06 -2.26
CA GLN A 120 -9.30 -0.33 -1.90
C GLN A 120 -9.35 -1.09 -0.56
N LEU A 121 -8.47 -2.07 -0.38
CA LEU A 121 -8.37 -2.83 0.87
C LEU A 121 -7.96 -1.94 2.04
N PHE A 122 -6.99 -1.05 1.85
CA PHE A 122 -6.59 -0.08 2.87
C PHE A 122 -7.78 0.79 3.32
N CYS A 123 -8.56 1.33 2.38
CA CYS A 123 -9.77 2.10 2.69
C CYS A 123 -10.81 1.28 3.46
N VAL A 124 -10.98 -0.01 3.14
CA VAL A 124 -11.84 -0.93 3.91
C VAL A 124 -11.32 -1.11 5.33
N PHE A 125 -10.01 -1.34 5.50
CA PHE A 125 -9.40 -1.52 6.82
C PHE A 125 -9.58 -0.29 7.71
N LYS A 126 -9.40 0.92 7.15
CA LYS A 126 -9.66 2.20 7.82
C LYS A 126 -11.12 2.35 8.24
N LYS A 127 -12.08 2.05 7.35
CA LYS A 127 -13.52 2.12 7.65
C LYS A 127 -13.97 1.12 8.73
N GLN A 128 -13.34 -0.04 8.78
CA GLN A 128 -13.68 -1.09 9.73
C GLN A 128 -12.93 -0.99 11.06
N GLU A 129 -12.00 -0.03 11.19
CA GLU A 129 -11.08 0.07 12.33
C GLU A 129 -10.53 -1.30 12.74
N LEU A 130 -9.92 -2.05 11.80
CA LEU A 130 -9.47 -3.43 12.07
C LEU A 130 -8.34 -3.44 13.11
N LYS A 131 -8.74 -3.45 14.39
CA LYS A 131 -7.85 -3.46 15.56
C LYS A 131 -7.08 -4.76 15.66
N ASP A 132 -7.60 -5.84 15.09
CA ASP A 132 -6.94 -7.16 15.06
C ASP A 132 -5.59 -7.12 14.31
N PHE A 133 -5.38 -6.16 13.40
CA PHE A 133 -4.08 -5.97 12.74
C PHE A 133 -3.08 -5.12 13.54
N LEU A 134 -3.53 -4.48 14.62
CA LEU A 134 -2.71 -3.59 15.45
C LEU A 134 -2.11 -4.29 16.67
N VAL A 135 -2.27 -5.62 16.78
CA VAL A 135 -1.80 -6.47 17.88
C VAL A 135 -0.41 -7.04 17.60
#